data_AF-A0A350V5V9-F1
#
_entry.id   AF-A0A350V5V9-F1
#
_cell.length_a   1.000
_cell.length_b   1.000
_cell.length_c   1.000
_cell.angle_alpha   90.00
_cell.angle_beta   90.00
_cell.angle_gamma   90.00
#
_symmetry.space_group_name_H-M   'P 1'
#
loop_
_entity.id
_entity.type
_entity.pdbx_description
1 polymer ?
#
loop_
_entity_poly.entity_id
_entity_poly.type
_entity_poly.pdbx_seq_one_letter_code
_entity_poly.pdbx_strand_id
1 'polypeptide(L)'
;MYKFAVIQILSSFSKQEIKEFDKVVRSPFFGGSAYIYKFWRELKKHYPEFKEEKIERRRLYSNIYPGKKYDDAVVRKIASLLHNMAEKYIGIKRANSENAWFIELFTAIELRERRLNRLFEHKARELEKRFDEISVYDFQRLLERHLLQIQWMNFATDNNNSHKNFEHRMTYYRYGIIYFLSILMQETARTWVEKNIYNNAAKFNIAEEMLNHIDLNSFAAVMEKQDYPQMPTFEVNRLMMNMYRAEEGHEHFFSYRDFLFANGAGMPKRVCYFFFIFLINYCLKHNHSATHDFNMDLSRVIDKADEFGIIIDPQLKIIIPANFLVAMDA
;
A
#
# COMPACT_ATOMS: atom_id res chain seq x y z
N MET A 1 -23.98 1.84 -19.01
CA MET A 1 -22.73 2.64 -19.00
C MET A 1 -23.12 4.05 -18.57
N TYR A 2 -22.78 4.47 -17.35
CA TYR A 2 -23.33 5.69 -16.74
C TYR A 2 -23.12 6.94 -17.61
N LYS A 3 -24.19 7.71 -17.87
CA LYS A 3 -24.18 8.99 -18.61
C LYS A 3 -23.26 10.05 -18.01
N PHE A 4 -22.86 9.92 -16.74
CA PHE A 4 -21.82 10.72 -16.11
C PHE A 4 -20.89 9.82 -15.29
N ALA A 5 -19.57 9.92 -15.48
CA ALA A 5 -18.59 9.16 -14.72
C ALA A 5 -18.67 9.43 -13.20
N VAL A 6 -19.06 10.64 -12.80
CA VAL A 6 -19.24 11.01 -11.38
C VAL A 6 -20.23 10.12 -10.64
N ILE A 7 -21.25 9.59 -11.31
CA ILE A 7 -22.24 8.72 -10.66
C ILE A 7 -21.59 7.46 -10.10
N GLN A 8 -20.57 6.90 -10.78
CA GLN A 8 -19.87 5.70 -10.30
C GLN A 8 -19.23 5.93 -8.93
N ILE A 9 -18.56 7.08 -8.78
CA ILE A 9 -17.93 7.47 -7.51
C ILE A 9 -19.00 7.76 -6.46
N LEU A 10 -20.05 8.50 -6.81
CA LEU A 10 -21.10 8.87 -5.85
C LEU A 10 -21.91 7.66 -5.36
N SER A 11 -22.11 6.65 -6.21
CA SER A 11 -22.80 5.41 -5.85
C SER A 11 -22.01 4.56 -4.85
N SER A 12 -20.67 4.70 -4.77
CA SER A 12 -19.86 3.99 -3.78
C SER A 12 -19.87 4.65 -2.40
N PHE A 13 -20.38 5.89 -2.29
CA PHE A 13 -20.38 6.62 -1.03
C PHE A 13 -21.42 6.06 -0.07
N SER A 14 -21.01 5.87 1.18
CA SER A 14 -21.90 5.71 2.33
C SER A 14 -22.74 6.96 2.59
N LYS A 15 -23.80 6.82 3.39
CA LYS A 15 -24.63 7.96 3.82
C LYS A 15 -23.81 9.05 4.50
N GLN A 16 -22.77 8.67 5.23
CA GLN A 16 -21.88 9.62 5.91
C GLN A 16 -21.02 10.37 4.88
N GLU A 17 -20.46 9.68 3.90
CA GLU A 17 -19.67 10.28 2.84
C GLU A 17 -20.47 11.26 1.98
N ILE A 18 -21.75 10.98 1.74
CA ILE A 18 -22.66 11.92 1.05
C ILE A 18 -22.85 13.23 1.84
N LYS A 19 -22.87 13.17 3.19
CA LYS A 19 -22.97 14.37 4.03
C LYS A 19 -21.66 15.16 4.04
N GLU A 20 -20.53 14.48 4.09
CA GLU A 20 -19.20 15.09 4.03
C GLU A 20 -18.95 15.73 2.66
N PHE A 21 -19.30 15.01 1.59
CA PHE A 21 -19.19 15.51 0.22
C PHE A 21 -20.09 16.72 -0.04
N ASP A 22 -21.27 16.83 0.61
CA ASP A 22 -22.09 18.05 0.55
C ASP A 22 -21.32 19.29 1.02
N LYS A 23 -20.47 19.14 2.06
CA LYS A 23 -19.61 20.22 2.55
C LYS A 23 -18.48 20.54 1.56
N VAL A 24 -17.89 19.51 0.96
CA VAL A 24 -16.86 19.66 -0.09
C VAL A 24 -17.38 20.47 -1.27
N VAL A 25 -18.57 20.13 -1.80
CA VAL A 25 -19.14 20.82 -2.97
C VAL A 25 -19.44 22.30 -2.70
N ARG A 26 -19.74 22.65 -1.45
CA ARG A 26 -19.98 24.05 -1.03
C ARG A 26 -18.69 24.83 -0.79
N SER A 27 -17.56 24.15 -0.58
CA SER A 27 -16.32 24.78 -0.15
C SER A 27 -15.61 25.49 -1.31
N PRO A 28 -15.29 26.79 -1.17
CA PRO A 28 -14.49 27.51 -2.16
C PRO A 28 -13.10 26.90 -2.37
N PHE A 29 -12.51 26.32 -1.31
CA PHE A 29 -11.19 25.67 -1.37
C PHE A 29 -11.16 24.53 -2.39
N PHE A 30 -12.28 23.81 -2.55
CA PHE A 30 -12.41 22.73 -3.53
C PHE A 30 -12.84 23.20 -4.92
N GLY A 31 -13.02 24.51 -5.12
CA GLY A 31 -13.57 25.08 -6.36
C GLY A 31 -15.09 25.04 -6.42
N GLY A 32 -15.76 24.92 -5.27
CA GLY A 32 -17.22 24.95 -5.17
C GLY A 32 -17.80 26.24 -5.73
N SER A 33 -18.89 26.13 -6.49
CA SER A 33 -19.65 27.26 -7.00
C SER A 33 -21.15 27.01 -6.86
N ALA A 34 -21.95 28.07 -6.91
CA ALA A 34 -23.40 27.95 -6.81
C ALA A 34 -23.99 27.02 -7.89
N TYR A 35 -23.42 26.99 -9.10
CA TYR A 35 -23.88 26.12 -10.20
C TYR A 35 -23.57 24.66 -9.94
N ILE A 36 -22.34 24.33 -9.50
CA ILE A 36 -21.96 22.96 -9.14
C ILE A 36 -22.81 22.48 -7.97
N TYR A 37 -23.02 23.33 -6.96
CA TYR A 37 -23.84 22.99 -5.81
C TYR A 37 -25.30 22.74 -6.17
N LYS A 38 -25.90 23.54 -7.07
CA LYS A 38 -27.26 23.28 -7.58
C LYS A 38 -27.33 21.95 -8.34
N PHE A 39 -26.36 21.66 -9.20
CA PHE A 39 -26.26 20.39 -9.91
C PHE A 39 -26.16 19.20 -8.95
N TRP A 40 -25.27 19.29 -7.96
CA TRP A 40 -25.11 18.29 -6.91
C TRP A 40 -26.40 18.07 -6.11
N ARG A 41 -27.07 19.15 -5.69
CA ARG A 41 -28.34 19.05 -4.94
C ARG A 41 -29.41 18.29 -5.70
N GLU A 42 -29.47 18.45 -7.02
CA GLU A 42 -30.43 17.72 -7.84
C GLU A 42 -30.04 16.24 -7.96
N LEU A 43 -28.76 15.94 -8.24
CA LEU A 43 -28.27 14.57 -8.30
C LEU A 43 -28.45 13.81 -6.98
N LYS A 44 -28.14 14.45 -5.85
CA LYS A 44 -28.18 13.86 -4.50
C LYS A 44 -29.56 13.31 -4.14
N LYS A 45 -30.65 13.84 -4.72
CA LYS A 45 -32.02 13.33 -4.51
C LYS A 45 -32.20 11.88 -4.98
N HIS A 46 -31.32 11.41 -5.85
CA HIS A 46 -31.36 10.08 -6.43
C HIS A 46 -30.44 9.08 -5.71
N TYR A 47 -29.71 9.50 -4.67
CA TYR A 47 -28.91 8.60 -3.83
C TYR A 47 -29.82 7.58 -3.09
N PRO A 48 -29.41 6.32 -2.90
CA PRO A 48 -28.14 5.71 -3.29
C PRO A 48 -28.13 5.15 -4.72
N GLU A 49 -29.30 4.95 -5.31
CA GLU A 49 -29.42 4.14 -6.54
C GLU A 49 -28.93 4.86 -7.79
N PHE A 50 -28.99 6.20 -7.80
CA PHE A 50 -28.69 7.06 -8.95
C PHE A 50 -29.22 6.53 -10.30
N LYS A 51 -30.44 5.97 -10.28
CA LYS A 51 -31.06 5.32 -11.44
C LYS A 51 -31.02 6.25 -12.65
N GLU A 52 -30.37 5.80 -13.71
CA GLU A 52 -30.07 6.60 -14.90
C GLU A 52 -31.33 7.14 -15.59
N GLU A 53 -32.40 6.36 -15.56
CA GLU A 53 -33.75 6.72 -16.03
C GLU A 53 -34.33 7.95 -15.30
N LYS A 54 -33.92 8.18 -14.04
CA LYS A 54 -34.40 9.29 -13.22
C LYS A 54 -33.53 10.54 -13.35
N ILE A 55 -32.37 10.45 -14.03
CA ILE A 55 -31.40 11.54 -14.17
C ILE A 55 -31.43 12.07 -15.62
N GLU A 56 -32.30 13.04 -15.86
CA GLU A 56 -32.46 13.66 -17.17
C GLU A 56 -31.61 14.95 -17.30
N ARG A 57 -30.69 14.98 -18.29
CA ARG A 57 -29.77 16.13 -18.48
C ARG A 57 -30.49 17.46 -18.74
N ARG A 58 -31.58 17.44 -19.50
CA ARG A 58 -32.39 18.65 -19.78
C ARG A 58 -33.01 19.22 -18.50
N ARG A 59 -33.54 18.35 -17.64
CA ARG A 59 -34.09 18.71 -16.34
C ARG A 59 -33.02 19.24 -15.39
N LEU A 60 -31.84 18.62 -15.37
CA LEU A 60 -30.70 19.13 -14.61
C LEU A 60 -30.32 20.54 -15.06
N TYR A 61 -30.23 20.76 -16.38
CA TYR A 61 -29.90 22.08 -16.94
C TYR A 61 -30.94 23.14 -16.60
N SER A 62 -32.24 22.85 -16.79
CA SER A 62 -33.30 23.83 -16.53
C SER A 62 -33.39 24.25 -15.07
N ASN A 63 -33.10 23.34 -14.14
CA ASN A 63 -33.01 23.64 -12.70
C ASN A 63 -31.84 24.58 -12.35
N ILE A 64 -30.74 24.49 -13.10
CA ILE A 64 -29.53 25.29 -12.85
C ILE A 64 -29.62 26.64 -13.57
N TYR A 65 -30.14 26.65 -14.78
CA TYR A 65 -30.30 27.80 -15.67
C TYR A 65 -31.76 27.96 -16.13
N PRO A 66 -32.67 28.41 -15.25
CA PRO A 66 -34.07 28.61 -15.60
C PRO A 66 -34.22 29.57 -16.79
N GLY A 67 -35.09 29.22 -17.75
CA GLY A 67 -35.39 30.04 -18.93
C GLY A 67 -34.31 30.08 -20.02
N LYS A 68 -33.16 29.42 -19.83
CA LYS A 68 -32.12 29.33 -20.87
C LYS A 68 -32.32 28.12 -21.79
N LYS A 69 -31.93 28.27 -23.06
CA LYS A 69 -31.91 27.16 -24.02
C LYS A 69 -30.93 26.08 -23.54
N TYR A 70 -31.36 24.81 -23.61
CA TYR A 70 -30.54 23.68 -23.20
C TYR A 70 -29.17 23.67 -23.88
N ASP A 71 -28.12 23.53 -23.08
CA ASP A 71 -26.74 23.38 -23.53
C ASP A 71 -26.09 22.16 -22.86
N ASP A 72 -25.90 21.09 -23.64
CA ASP A 72 -25.29 19.84 -23.17
C ASP A 72 -23.81 20.02 -22.79
N ALA A 73 -23.09 20.95 -23.42
CA ALA A 73 -21.69 21.21 -23.11
C ALA A 73 -21.54 21.80 -21.69
N VAL A 74 -22.46 22.68 -21.29
CA VAL A 74 -22.51 23.22 -19.93
C VAL A 74 -22.80 22.13 -18.91
N VAL A 75 -23.76 21.23 -19.19
CA VAL A 75 -24.06 20.09 -18.30
C VAL A 75 -22.84 19.19 -18.13
N ARG A 76 -22.18 18.82 -19.23
CA ARG A 76 -20.95 18.01 -19.20
C ARG A 76 -19.86 18.70 -18.40
N LYS A 77 -19.65 20.00 -18.60
CA LYS A 77 -18.66 20.79 -17.85
C LYS A 77 -18.93 20.76 -16.34
N ILE A 78 -20.17 20.99 -15.92
CA ILE A 78 -20.52 20.95 -14.48
C ILE A 78 -20.36 19.55 -13.92
N ALA A 79 -20.76 18.51 -14.67
CA ALA A 79 -20.57 17.13 -14.27
C ALA A 79 -19.09 16.74 -14.11
N SER A 80 -18.21 17.19 -15.02
CA SER A 80 -16.76 17.02 -14.91
C SER A 80 -16.18 17.77 -13.71
N LEU A 81 -16.65 18.98 -13.42
CA LEU A 81 -16.21 19.71 -12.22
C LEU A 81 -16.62 18.97 -10.94
N LEU A 82 -17.86 18.46 -10.87
CA LEU A 82 -18.32 17.66 -9.74
C LEU A 82 -17.54 16.35 -9.62
N HIS A 83 -17.20 15.71 -10.75
CA HIS A 83 -16.34 14.52 -10.79
C HIS A 83 -14.98 14.79 -10.13
N ASN A 84 -14.30 15.86 -10.54
CA ASN A 84 -13.01 16.23 -9.96
C ASN A 84 -13.11 16.52 -8.45
N MET A 85 -14.23 17.08 -7.98
CA MET A 85 -14.46 17.27 -6.54
C MET A 85 -14.64 15.93 -5.82
N ALA A 86 -15.35 14.98 -6.43
CA ALA A 86 -15.54 13.64 -5.87
C ALA A 86 -14.23 12.86 -5.78
N GLU A 87 -13.38 12.94 -6.81
CA GLU A 87 -12.03 12.37 -6.81
C GLU A 87 -11.13 12.99 -5.72
N LYS A 88 -11.10 14.31 -5.62
CA LYS A 88 -10.36 15.00 -4.54
C LYS A 88 -10.85 14.57 -3.17
N TYR A 89 -12.15 14.42 -2.99
CA TYR A 89 -12.72 14.00 -1.73
C TYR A 89 -12.29 12.59 -1.33
N ILE A 90 -12.39 11.60 -2.22
CA ILE A 90 -11.95 10.23 -1.91
C ILE A 90 -10.43 10.18 -1.63
N GLY A 91 -9.64 10.96 -2.36
CA GLY A 91 -8.19 11.08 -2.13
C GLY A 91 -7.88 11.67 -0.75
N ILE A 92 -8.55 12.75 -0.36
CA ILE A 92 -8.37 13.37 0.96
C ILE A 92 -8.88 12.47 2.08
N LYS A 93 -10.01 11.79 1.88
CA LYS A 93 -10.52 10.83 2.85
C LYS A 93 -9.52 9.70 3.07
N ARG A 94 -8.93 9.17 2.00
CA ARG A 94 -7.86 8.16 2.09
C ARG A 94 -6.66 8.72 2.84
N ALA A 95 -6.22 9.92 2.51
CA ALA A 95 -5.06 10.56 3.09
C ALA A 95 -5.24 10.96 4.58
N ASN A 96 -6.49 11.15 5.04
CA ASN A 96 -6.86 11.43 6.42
C ASN A 96 -7.19 10.16 7.24
N SER A 97 -7.07 8.97 6.67
CA SER A 97 -7.32 7.73 7.43
C SER A 97 -6.30 7.54 8.55
N GLU A 98 -6.68 6.84 9.62
CA GLU A 98 -5.85 6.67 10.83
C GLU A 98 -4.48 6.02 10.58
N ASN A 99 -4.31 5.32 9.46
CA ASN A 99 -3.05 4.68 9.05
C ASN A 99 -2.29 5.44 7.96
N ALA A 100 -2.82 6.58 7.50
CA ALA A 100 -2.15 7.42 6.53
C ALA A 100 -1.10 8.29 7.22
N TRP A 101 0.10 8.32 6.63
CA TRP A 101 1.25 9.10 7.09
C TRP A 101 1.57 10.25 6.15
N PHE A 102 1.04 10.22 4.92
CA PHE A 102 1.34 11.20 3.87
C PHE A 102 1.00 12.64 4.28
N ILE A 103 -0.16 12.89 4.87
CA ILE A 103 -0.54 14.25 5.30
C ILE A 103 0.40 14.76 6.38
N GLU A 104 0.78 13.91 7.33
CA GLU A 104 1.73 14.26 8.38
C GLU A 104 3.12 14.55 7.80
N LEU A 105 3.60 13.73 6.85
CA LEU A 105 4.86 14.02 6.14
C LEU A 105 4.77 15.35 5.40
N PHE A 106 3.74 15.58 4.58
CA PHE A 106 3.57 16.83 3.83
C PHE A 106 3.45 18.03 4.77
N THR A 107 2.82 17.86 5.92
CA THR A 107 2.77 18.88 6.96
C THR A 107 4.19 19.17 7.49
N ALA A 108 5.00 18.14 7.77
CA ALA A 108 6.39 18.33 8.19
C ALA A 108 7.21 19.06 7.10
N ILE A 109 7.07 18.67 5.84
CA ILE A 109 7.71 19.35 4.69
C ILE A 109 7.38 20.84 4.69
N GLU A 110 6.09 21.17 4.75
CA GLU A 110 5.61 22.56 4.73
C GLU A 110 6.09 23.35 5.95
N LEU A 111 6.11 22.75 7.14
CA LEU A 111 6.63 23.38 8.35
C LEU A 111 8.11 23.72 8.22
N ARG A 112 8.93 22.82 7.63
CA ARG A 112 10.34 23.08 7.36
C ARG A 112 10.52 24.20 6.34
N GLU A 113 9.79 24.14 5.22
CA GLU A 113 9.92 25.15 4.14
C GLU A 113 9.53 26.55 4.59
N ARG A 114 8.58 26.65 5.54
CA ARG A 114 8.21 27.89 6.23
C ARG A 114 9.18 28.31 7.34
N ARG A 115 10.26 27.55 7.56
CA ARG A 115 11.27 27.74 8.63
C ARG A 115 10.67 27.70 10.04
N LEU A 116 9.60 26.94 10.24
CA LEU A 116 8.95 26.74 11.53
C LEU A 116 9.62 25.58 12.29
N ASN A 117 10.91 25.75 12.59
CA ASN A 117 11.81 24.67 13.00
C ASN A 117 11.29 23.81 14.16
N ARG A 118 10.82 24.44 15.25
CA ARG A 118 10.30 23.71 16.42
C ARG A 118 9.08 22.86 16.08
N LEU A 119 8.21 23.35 15.20
CA LEU A 119 7.01 22.63 14.77
C LEU A 119 7.38 21.47 13.84
N PHE A 120 8.34 21.69 12.94
CA PHE A 120 8.90 20.62 12.12
C PHE A 120 9.46 19.50 13.00
N GLU A 121 10.36 19.82 13.93
CA GLU A 121 10.99 18.82 14.79
C GLU A 121 9.96 18.03 15.60
N HIS A 122 8.96 18.71 16.18
CA HIS A 122 7.87 18.05 16.89
C HIS A 122 7.11 17.08 15.98
N LYS A 123 6.67 17.52 14.80
CA LYS A 123 5.90 16.69 13.87
C LYS A 123 6.72 15.52 13.31
N ALA A 124 8.00 15.74 13.01
CA ALA A 124 8.89 14.70 12.51
C ALA A 124 9.17 13.62 13.59
N ARG A 125 9.36 14.01 14.85
CA ARG A 125 9.52 13.04 15.96
C ARG A 125 8.24 12.27 16.28
N GLU A 126 7.08 12.92 16.19
CA GLU A 126 5.77 12.27 16.31
C GLU A 126 5.60 11.17 15.26
N LEU A 127 5.97 11.47 14.00
CA LEU A 127 6.00 10.51 12.91
C LEU A 127 6.98 9.36 13.17
N GLU A 128 8.21 9.64 13.62
CA GLU A 128 9.19 8.60 13.95
C GLU A 128 8.66 7.64 15.02
N LYS A 129 8.10 8.19 16.11
CA LYS A 129 7.53 7.40 17.19
C LYS A 129 6.38 6.52 16.69
N ARG A 130 5.48 7.08 15.87
CA ARG A 130 4.39 6.31 15.27
C ARG A 130 4.91 5.17 14.40
N PHE A 131 6.01 5.37 13.68
CA PHE A 131 6.64 4.29 12.93
C PHE A 131 7.31 3.25 13.83
N ASP A 132 7.82 3.63 15.01
CA ASP A 132 8.44 2.71 15.98
C ASP A 132 7.42 1.81 16.68
N GLU A 133 6.18 2.28 16.81
CA GLU A 133 5.05 1.50 17.33
C GLU A 133 4.54 0.44 16.33
N ILE A 134 4.93 0.55 15.05
CA ILE A 134 4.56 -0.40 14.00
C ILE A 134 5.61 -1.51 13.93
N SER A 135 5.13 -2.74 13.72
CA SER A 135 5.96 -3.91 13.55
C SER A 135 7.06 -3.73 12.49
N VAL A 136 8.27 -4.17 12.83
CA VAL A 136 9.44 -4.08 11.95
C VAL A 136 9.25 -4.82 10.62
N TYR A 137 8.43 -5.89 10.62
CA TYR A 137 8.10 -6.68 9.44
C TYR A 137 7.28 -5.92 8.40
N ASP A 138 6.72 -4.76 8.76
CA ASP A 138 6.05 -3.87 7.81
C ASP A 138 7.08 -3.14 6.93
N PHE A 139 7.63 -3.87 5.95
CA PHE A 139 8.71 -3.36 5.11
C PHE A 139 8.31 -2.10 4.31
N GLN A 140 7.01 -1.87 4.06
CA GLN A 140 6.53 -0.63 3.45
C GLN A 140 6.91 0.60 4.29
N ARG A 141 6.95 0.47 5.63
CA ARG A 141 7.36 1.54 6.55
C ARG A 141 8.83 1.92 6.36
N LEU A 142 9.65 1.05 5.78
CA LEU A 142 11.03 1.40 5.43
C LEU A 142 11.06 2.52 4.39
N LEU A 143 10.20 2.48 3.37
CA LEU A 143 10.09 3.56 2.39
C LEU A 143 9.60 4.87 3.04
N GLU A 144 8.62 4.77 3.93
CA GLU A 144 8.07 5.95 4.62
C GLU A 144 9.11 6.61 5.53
N ARG A 145 9.83 5.81 6.31
CA ARG A 145 10.96 6.27 7.13
C ARG A 145 12.08 6.85 6.27
N HIS A 146 12.41 6.21 5.15
CA HIS A 146 13.37 6.72 4.19
C HIS A 146 12.99 8.14 3.71
N LEU A 147 11.72 8.35 3.34
CA LEU A 147 11.22 9.66 2.90
C LEU A 147 11.21 10.71 4.01
N LEU A 148 10.94 10.32 5.26
CA LEU A 148 11.05 11.21 6.41
C LEU A 148 12.51 11.60 6.69
N GLN A 149 13.48 10.69 6.56
CA GLN A 149 14.88 11.01 6.78
C GLN A 149 15.43 12.03 5.77
N ILE A 150 14.89 12.11 4.55
CA ILE A 150 15.19 13.21 3.62
C ILE A 150 14.85 14.55 4.26
N GLN A 151 13.72 14.64 4.98
CA GLN A 151 13.28 15.89 5.60
C GLN A 151 14.19 16.27 6.77
N TRP A 152 14.62 15.30 7.57
CA TRP A 152 15.62 15.52 8.62
C TRP A 152 16.98 15.95 8.07
N MET A 153 17.45 15.34 6.98
CA MET A 153 18.69 15.74 6.31
C MET A 153 18.60 17.19 5.83
N ASN A 154 17.52 17.54 5.15
CA ASN A 154 17.30 18.90 4.65
C ASN A 154 17.19 19.89 5.81
N PHE A 155 16.46 19.55 6.87
CA PHE A 155 16.40 20.37 8.07
C PHE A 155 17.78 20.59 8.71
N ALA A 156 18.61 19.55 8.78
CA ALA A 156 19.97 19.68 9.27
C ALA A 156 20.82 20.59 8.36
N THR A 157 20.65 20.50 7.03
CA THR A 157 21.28 21.40 6.07
C THR A 157 20.83 22.85 6.24
N ASP A 158 19.51 23.09 6.35
CA ASP A 158 18.92 24.42 6.53
C ASP A 158 19.44 25.11 7.80
N ASN A 159 19.83 24.30 8.80
CA ASN A 159 20.41 24.76 10.06
C ASN A 159 21.94 24.64 10.12
N ASN A 160 22.62 24.42 8.99
CA ASN A 160 24.08 24.27 8.88
C ASN A 160 24.69 23.23 9.84
N ASN A 161 23.95 22.15 10.14
CA ASN A 161 24.38 21.07 11.02
C ASN A 161 24.85 19.86 10.21
N SER A 162 26.13 19.87 9.80
CA SER A 162 26.73 18.81 8.98
C SER A 162 26.76 17.45 9.68
N HIS A 163 26.98 17.43 11.00
CA HIS A 163 27.02 16.20 11.78
C HIS A 163 25.66 15.49 11.79
N LYS A 164 24.58 16.21 12.15
CA LYS A 164 23.22 15.64 12.09
C LYS A 164 22.82 15.24 10.67
N ASN A 165 23.21 16.03 9.67
CA ASN A 165 22.94 15.67 8.27
C ASN A 165 23.56 14.30 7.94
N PHE A 166 24.80 14.05 8.37
CA PHE A 166 25.48 12.78 8.15
C PHE A 166 24.78 11.62 8.87
N GLU A 167 24.38 11.78 10.14
CA GLU A 167 23.63 10.76 10.89
C GLU A 167 22.30 10.38 10.23
N HIS A 168 21.51 11.39 9.84
CA HIS A 168 20.25 11.17 9.13
C HIS A 168 20.48 10.55 7.75
N ARG A 169 21.60 10.87 7.08
CA ARG A 169 21.98 10.28 5.80
C ARG A 169 22.30 8.79 5.91
N MET A 170 23.02 8.37 6.96
CA MET A 170 23.29 6.94 7.20
C MET A 170 21.98 6.18 7.42
N THR A 171 21.07 6.78 8.19
CA THR A 171 19.73 6.21 8.44
C THR A 171 18.87 6.15 7.17
N TYR A 172 18.92 7.20 6.34
CA TYR A 172 18.27 7.29 5.03
C TYR A 172 18.73 6.15 4.10
N TYR A 173 20.04 5.90 4.00
CA TYR A 173 20.58 4.81 3.20
C TYR A 173 20.14 3.45 3.73
N ARG A 174 20.22 3.23 5.05
CA ARG A 174 19.81 1.96 5.68
C ARG A 174 18.38 1.57 5.29
N TYR A 175 17.43 2.48 5.48
CA TYR A 175 16.02 2.19 5.15
C TYR A 175 15.80 1.96 3.65
N GLY A 176 16.43 2.78 2.79
CA GLY A 176 16.28 2.65 1.34
C GLY A 176 16.86 1.34 0.79
N ILE A 177 18.04 0.94 1.26
CA ILE A 177 18.71 -0.30 0.84
C ILE A 177 17.87 -1.52 1.25
N ILE A 178 17.44 -1.60 2.51
CA ILE A 178 16.71 -2.77 3.00
C ILE A 178 15.33 -2.87 2.34
N TYR A 179 14.65 -1.74 2.13
CA TYR A 179 13.41 -1.70 1.35
C TYR A 179 13.63 -2.27 -0.06
N PHE A 180 14.65 -1.78 -0.75
CA PHE A 180 14.94 -2.18 -2.12
C PHE A 180 15.32 -3.67 -2.22
N LEU A 181 16.19 -4.17 -1.34
CA LEU A 181 16.54 -5.59 -1.29
C LEU A 181 15.33 -6.48 -0.97
N SER A 182 14.43 -6.02 -0.09
CA SER A 182 13.18 -6.74 0.19
C SER A 182 12.32 -6.88 -1.08
N ILE A 183 12.18 -5.82 -1.86
CA ILE A 183 11.47 -5.87 -3.16
C ILE A 183 12.16 -6.83 -4.12
N LEU A 184 13.48 -6.77 -4.28
CA LEU A 184 14.20 -7.67 -5.17
C LEU A 184 13.98 -9.15 -4.80
N MET A 185 14.14 -9.48 -3.52
CA MET A 185 13.93 -10.85 -3.01
C MET A 185 12.48 -11.33 -3.22
N GLN A 186 11.49 -10.46 -3.00
CA GLN A 186 10.08 -10.75 -3.25
C GLN A 186 9.78 -11.00 -4.73
N GLU A 187 10.35 -10.19 -5.62
CA GLU A 187 10.15 -10.34 -7.06
C GLU A 187 10.83 -11.61 -7.59
N THR A 188 11.99 -12.00 -7.06
CA THR A 188 12.61 -13.29 -7.39
C THR A 188 11.71 -14.47 -6.99
N ALA A 189 11.15 -14.46 -5.78
CA ALA A 189 10.19 -15.49 -5.35
C ALA A 189 8.94 -15.52 -6.24
N ARG A 190 8.43 -14.34 -6.63
CA ARG A 190 7.27 -14.21 -7.53
C ARG A 190 7.57 -14.74 -8.93
N THR A 191 8.73 -14.47 -9.52
CA THR A 191 9.12 -15.04 -10.83
C THR A 191 9.05 -16.56 -10.80
N TRP A 192 9.53 -17.17 -9.72
CA TRP A 192 9.48 -18.61 -9.58
C TRP A 192 8.04 -19.12 -9.58
N VAL A 193 7.14 -18.47 -8.85
CA VAL A 193 5.70 -18.81 -8.84
C VAL A 193 5.12 -18.67 -10.25
N GLU A 194 5.34 -17.55 -10.93
CA GLU A 194 4.88 -17.33 -12.31
C GLU A 194 5.34 -18.42 -13.29
N LYS A 195 6.63 -18.78 -13.21
CA LYS A 195 7.24 -19.79 -14.07
C LYS A 195 6.74 -21.21 -13.77
N ASN A 196 6.80 -21.62 -12.51
CA ASN A 196 6.65 -23.01 -12.10
C ASN A 196 5.23 -23.40 -11.72
N ILE A 197 4.38 -22.42 -11.41
CA ILE A 197 3.00 -22.65 -11.02
C ILE A 197 2.05 -22.23 -12.14
N TYR A 198 2.25 -21.05 -12.75
CA TYR A 198 1.34 -20.53 -13.79
C TYR A 198 1.78 -20.85 -15.22
N ASN A 199 2.91 -21.55 -15.41
CA ASN A 199 3.49 -21.85 -16.73
C ASN A 199 3.68 -20.61 -17.61
N ASN A 200 3.87 -19.43 -17.01
CA ASN A 200 4.21 -18.23 -17.74
C ASN A 200 5.68 -18.32 -18.16
N ALA A 201 5.94 -18.29 -19.46
CA ALA A 201 7.30 -18.30 -19.98
C ALA A 201 8.11 -17.17 -19.34
N ALA A 202 9.21 -17.53 -18.67
CA ALA A 202 10.04 -16.57 -17.95
C ALA A 202 10.55 -15.51 -18.93
N LYS A 203 10.03 -14.29 -18.80
CA LYS A 203 10.63 -13.11 -19.42
C LYS A 203 11.82 -12.69 -18.58
N PHE A 204 12.75 -11.97 -19.19
CA PHE A 204 13.83 -11.31 -18.47
C PHE A 204 13.27 -10.52 -17.28
N ASN A 205 13.71 -10.86 -16.06
CA ASN A 205 13.37 -10.13 -14.85
C ASN A 205 14.60 -9.37 -14.36
N ILE A 206 14.56 -8.05 -14.49
CA ILE A 206 15.64 -7.16 -14.05
C ILE A 206 15.90 -7.21 -12.54
N ALA A 207 14.87 -7.50 -11.73
CA ALA A 207 15.03 -7.59 -10.29
C ALA A 207 15.83 -8.83 -9.90
N GLU A 208 15.53 -9.98 -10.51
CA GLU A 208 16.28 -11.23 -10.31
C GLU A 208 17.71 -11.09 -10.83
N GLU A 209 17.88 -10.53 -12.04
CA GLU A 209 19.21 -10.27 -12.62
C GLU A 209 20.05 -9.38 -11.70
N MET A 210 19.49 -8.26 -11.22
CA MET A 210 20.20 -7.37 -10.31
C MET A 210 20.57 -8.04 -9.00
N LEU A 211 19.67 -8.87 -8.44
CA LEU A 211 19.90 -9.55 -7.18
C LEU A 211 21.04 -10.59 -7.26
N ASN A 212 21.27 -11.18 -8.44
CA ASN A 212 22.38 -12.11 -8.68
C ASN A 212 23.76 -11.45 -8.53
N HIS A 213 23.84 -10.12 -8.64
CA HIS A 213 25.07 -9.36 -8.46
C HIS A 213 25.25 -8.83 -7.02
N ILE A 214 24.40 -9.24 -6.08
CA ILE A 214 24.43 -8.78 -4.69
C ILE A 214 24.74 -9.96 -3.76
N ASP A 215 25.81 -9.84 -2.97
CA ASP A 215 26.12 -10.80 -1.91
C ASP A 215 25.27 -10.53 -0.66
N LEU A 216 24.09 -11.17 -0.62
CA LEU A 216 23.15 -11.07 0.48
C LEU A 216 23.68 -11.67 1.79
N ASN A 217 24.58 -12.66 1.73
CA ASN A 217 25.09 -13.31 2.94
C ASN A 217 26.10 -12.41 3.65
N SER A 218 27.02 -11.79 2.89
CA SER A 218 27.92 -10.78 3.44
C SER A 218 27.15 -9.57 3.99
N PHE A 219 26.08 -9.15 3.31
CA PHE A 219 25.22 -8.07 3.81
C PHE A 219 24.50 -8.46 5.11
N ALA A 220 23.96 -9.69 5.21
CA ALA A 220 23.35 -10.22 6.43
C ALA A 220 24.32 -10.17 7.62
N ALA A 221 25.56 -10.65 7.43
CA ALA A 221 26.59 -10.63 8.47
C ALA A 221 26.93 -9.21 8.94
N VAL A 222 26.93 -8.23 8.04
CA VAL A 222 27.09 -6.82 8.40
C VAL A 222 25.91 -6.33 9.24
N MET A 223 24.67 -6.64 8.83
CA MET A 223 23.47 -6.23 9.57
C MET A 223 23.44 -6.80 10.98
N GLU A 224 23.79 -8.08 11.15
CA GLU A 224 23.88 -8.75 12.47
C GLU A 224 24.95 -8.10 13.35
N LYS A 225 26.16 -7.88 12.80
CA LYS A 225 27.26 -7.24 13.53
C LYS A 225 26.92 -5.82 13.99
N GLN A 226 26.09 -5.11 13.24
CA GLN A 226 25.69 -3.73 13.53
C GLN A 226 24.34 -3.64 14.28
N ASP A 227 23.75 -4.79 14.66
CA ASP A 227 22.46 -4.87 15.35
C ASP A 227 21.35 -4.05 14.66
N TYR A 228 21.23 -4.23 13.34
CA TYR A 228 20.21 -3.49 12.57
C TYR A 228 18.80 -3.97 12.95
N PRO A 229 17.91 -3.08 13.42
CA PRO A 229 16.57 -3.49 13.84
C PRO A 229 15.75 -4.17 12.75
N GLN A 230 16.07 -3.86 11.48
CA GLN A 230 15.38 -4.38 10.30
C GLN A 230 15.85 -5.79 9.90
N MET A 231 16.76 -6.41 10.66
CA MET A 231 17.25 -7.77 10.39
C MET A 231 16.12 -8.79 10.24
N PRO A 232 15.06 -8.81 11.08
CA PRO A 232 13.96 -9.76 10.91
C PRO A 232 13.23 -9.60 9.57
N THR A 233 13.09 -8.37 9.09
CA THR A 233 12.45 -8.04 7.80
C THR A 233 13.32 -8.45 6.63
N PHE A 234 14.62 -8.24 6.73
CA PHE A 234 15.57 -8.72 5.73
C PHE A 234 15.55 -10.26 5.67
N GLU A 235 15.60 -10.91 6.83
CA GLU A 235 15.72 -12.36 6.95
C GLU A 235 14.49 -13.10 6.43
N VAL A 236 13.28 -12.66 6.77
CA VAL A 236 12.06 -13.32 6.26
C VAL A 236 12.00 -13.30 4.73
N ASN A 237 12.41 -12.20 4.10
CA ASN A 237 12.45 -12.09 2.64
C ASN A 237 13.57 -12.95 2.03
N ARG A 238 14.73 -13.05 2.69
CA ARG A 238 15.85 -13.88 2.26
C ARG A 238 15.50 -15.37 2.33
N LEU A 239 14.89 -15.82 3.43
CA LEU A 239 14.43 -17.20 3.60
C LEU A 239 13.37 -17.58 2.56
N MET A 240 12.39 -16.71 2.34
CA MET A 240 11.37 -16.89 1.31
C MET A 240 11.98 -17.03 -0.09
N MET A 241 12.94 -16.16 -0.45
CA MET A 241 13.64 -16.24 -1.72
C MET A 241 14.43 -17.56 -1.84
N ASN A 242 15.18 -17.94 -0.82
CA ASN A 242 16.00 -19.15 -0.82
C ASN A 242 15.15 -20.42 -1.01
N MET A 243 13.95 -20.46 -0.41
CA MET A 243 13.00 -21.58 -0.61
C MET A 243 12.69 -21.83 -2.09
N TYR A 244 12.61 -20.79 -2.91
CA TYR A 244 12.32 -20.92 -4.34
C TYR A 244 13.54 -20.98 -5.25
N ARG A 245 14.70 -20.49 -4.80
CA ARG A 245 15.95 -20.58 -5.57
C ARG A 245 16.63 -21.94 -5.45
N ALA A 246 16.34 -22.69 -4.40
CA ALA A 246 16.91 -24.01 -4.19
C ALA A 246 16.53 -24.96 -5.33
N GLU A 247 17.54 -25.55 -5.98
CA GLU A 247 17.33 -26.51 -7.08
C GLU A 247 16.96 -27.90 -6.55
N GLU A 248 17.45 -28.26 -5.36
CA GLU A 248 17.24 -29.56 -4.73
C GLU A 248 16.96 -29.44 -3.22
N GLY A 249 16.23 -30.42 -2.69
CA GLY A 249 15.90 -30.52 -1.28
C GLY A 249 14.79 -29.57 -0.80
N HIS A 250 14.44 -29.70 0.48
CA HIS A 250 13.36 -28.95 1.12
C HIS A 250 13.82 -28.23 2.41
N GLU A 251 15.13 -28.16 2.66
CA GLU A 251 15.68 -27.54 3.88
C GLU A 251 15.29 -26.07 4.02
N HIS A 252 15.36 -25.32 2.92
CA HIS A 252 14.97 -23.91 2.91
C HIS A 252 13.47 -23.69 3.14
N PHE A 253 12.62 -24.65 2.77
CA PHE A 253 11.20 -24.62 3.11
C PHE A 253 11.01 -24.71 4.63
N PHE A 254 11.69 -25.65 5.30
CA PHE A 254 11.59 -25.81 6.75
C PHE A 254 12.10 -24.57 7.50
N SER A 255 13.25 -24.04 7.10
CA SER A 255 13.81 -22.81 7.70
C SER A 255 12.85 -21.62 7.58
N TYR A 256 12.22 -21.43 6.41
CA TYR A 256 11.25 -20.36 6.20
C TYR A 256 9.95 -20.59 6.99
N ARG A 257 9.43 -21.82 7.01
CA ARG A 257 8.25 -22.21 7.79
C ARG A 257 8.46 -21.94 9.28
N ASP A 258 9.56 -22.42 9.83
CA ASP A 258 9.85 -22.34 11.25
C ASP A 258 10.06 -20.87 11.67
N PHE A 259 10.71 -20.07 10.82
CA PHE A 259 10.81 -18.63 11.03
C PHE A 259 9.42 -17.97 11.10
N LEU A 260 8.53 -18.26 10.14
CA LEU A 260 7.18 -17.69 10.13
C LEU A 260 6.32 -18.16 11.31
N PHE A 261 6.46 -19.42 11.72
CA PHE A 261 5.71 -19.97 12.85
C PHE A 261 6.15 -19.33 14.17
N ALA A 262 7.44 -19.04 14.31
CA ALA A 262 7.99 -18.38 15.50
C ALA A 262 7.67 -16.88 15.55
N ASN A 263 7.67 -16.20 14.40
CA ASN A 263 7.66 -14.73 14.36
C ASN A 263 6.35 -14.12 13.80
N GLY A 264 5.49 -14.92 13.19
CA GLY A 264 4.31 -14.43 12.46
C GLY A 264 3.32 -13.64 13.31
N ALA A 265 3.20 -13.96 14.61
CA ALA A 265 2.38 -13.21 15.57
C ALA A 265 2.80 -11.74 15.70
N GLY A 266 4.07 -11.42 15.46
CA GLY A 266 4.60 -10.05 15.48
C GLY A 266 4.40 -9.31 14.16
N MET A 267 3.85 -9.93 13.11
CA MET A 267 3.66 -9.30 11.80
C MET A 267 2.26 -8.67 11.67
N PRO A 268 2.11 -7.54 10.96
CA PRO A 268 0.78 -7.08 10.56
C PRO A 268 0.08 -8.17 9.75
N LYS A 269 -1.23 -8.35 9.93
CA LYS A 269 -1.99 -9.42 9.26
C LYS A 269 -1.77 -9.49 7.76
N ARG A 270 -1.72 -8.34 7.08
CA ARG A 270 -1.44 -8.27 5.63
C ARG A 270 -0.03 -8.75 5.24
N VAL A 271 0.97 -8.47 6.07
CA VAL A 271 2.37 -8.94 5.90
C VAL A 271 2.43 -10.43 6.13
N CYS A 272 1.80 -10.88 7.21
CA CYS A 272 1.76 -12.29 7.55
C CYS A 272 1.06 -13.09 6.43
N TYR A 273 -0.12 -12.64 5.98
CA TYR A 273 -0.82 -13.21 4.83
C TYR A 273 0.11 -13.33 3.62
N PHE A 274 0.75 -12.23 3.20
CA PHE A 274 1.67 -12.22 2.06
C PHE A 274 2.73 -13.33 2.15
N PHE A 275 3.40 -13.48 3.30
CA PHE A 275 4.44 -14.48 3.47
C PHE A 275 3.90 -15.92 3.53
N PHE A 276 2.75 -16.13 4.19
CA PHE A 276 2.10 -17.45 4.26
C PHE A 276 1.65 -17.95 2.88
N ILE A 277 1.23 -17.07 1.97
CA ILE A 277 0.86 -17.45 0.60
C ILE A 277 1.99 -18.18 -0.13
N PHE A 278 3.24 -17.78 0.09
CA PHE A 278 4.39 -18.47 -0.50
C PHE A 278 4.60 -19.86 0.10
N LEU A 279 4.45 -20.04 1.43
CA LEU A 279 4.48 -21.38 2.04
C LEU A 279 3.39 -22.30 1.47
N ILE A 280 2.16 -21.78 1.36
CA ILE A 280 1.01 -22.52 0.86
C ILE A 280 1.23 -22.95 -0.59
N ASN A 281 1.66 -22.01 -1.44
CA ASN A 281 1.96 -22.30 -2.84
C ASN A 281 3.08 -23.33 -2.98
N TYR A 282 4.09 -23.30 -2.11
CA TYR A 282 5.14 -24.32 -2.10
C TYR A 282 4.56 -25.70 -1.75
N CYS A 283 3.77 -25.81 -0.67
CA CYS A 283 3.15 -27.07 -0.28
C CYS A 283 2.24 -27.64 -1.39
N LEU A 284 1.40 -26.79 -2.00
CA LEU A 284 0.51 -27.18 -3.09
C LEU A 284 1.28 -27.67 -4.32
N LYS A 285 2.40 -27.04 -4.66
CA LYS A 285 3.25 -27.46 -5.79
C LYS A 285 3.93 -28.81 -5.55
N HIS A 286 4.24 -29.14 -4.29
CA HIS A 286 4.96 -30.34 -3.90
C HIS A 286 4.06 -31.39 -3.22
N ASN A 287 2.74 -31.28 -3.31
CA ASN A 287 1.76 -32.17 -2.67
C ASN A 287 1.84 -33.66 -3.10
N HIS A 288 2.52 -33.94 -4.20
CA HIS A 288 2.81 -35.28 -4.72
C HIS A 288 4.30 -35.67 -4.56
N SER A 289 5.05 -35.00 -3.69
CA SER A 289 6.45 -35.36 -3.41
C SER A 289 6.55 -36.78 -2.86
N ALA A 290 7.50 -37.55 -3.38
CA ALA A 290 7.77 -38.91 -2.91
C ALA A 290 8.62 -38.93 -1.63
N THR A 291 9.28 -37.82 -1.28
CA THR A 291 10.25 -37.74 -0.19
C THR A 291 9.68 -37.12 1.09
N HIS A 292 8.56 -36.39 1.01
CA HIS A 292 8.00 -35.66 2.15
C HIS A 292 6.50 -35.38 1.97
N ASP A 293 5.73 -35.45 3.06
CA ASP A 293 4.27 -35.21 3.03
C ASP A 293 3.93 -33.72 3.17
N PHE A 294 3.83 -33.04 2.03
CA PHE A 294 3.43 -31.64 1.96
C PHE A 294 1.93 -31.39 2.19
N ASN A 295 1.07 -32.43 2.19
CA ASN A 295 -0.34 -32.24 2.54
C ASN A 295 -0.51 -32.03 4.05
N MET A 296 0.27 -32.76 4.84
CA MET A 296 0.35 -32.55 6.28
C MET A 296 0.91 -31.15 6.60
N ASP A 297 1.98 -30.72 5.93
CA ASP A 297 2.53 -29.38 6.13
C ASP A 297 1.56 -28.28 5.67
N LEU A 298 0.85 -28.46 4.56
CA LEU A 298 -0.19 -27.52 4.13
C LEU A 298 -1.23 -27.31 5.23
N SER A 299 -1.71 -28.41 5.85
CA SER A 299 -2.67 -28.35 6.95
C SER A 299 -2.10 -27.56 8.14
N ARG A 300 -0.86 -27.86 8.55
CA ARG A 300 -0.18 -27.13 9.63
C ARG A 300 0.00 -25.64 9.34
N VAL A 301 0.32 -25.29 8.09
CA VAL A 301 0.49 -23.89 7.67
C VAL A 301 -0.85 -23.16 7.71
N ILE A 302 -1.95 -23.80 7.28
CA ILE A 302 -3.30 -23.22 7.35
C ILE A 302 -3.71 -23.04 8.82
N ASP A 303 -3.58 -24.08 9.64
CA ASP A 303 -3.91 -24.00 11.08
C ASP A 303 -3.13 -22.87 11.76
N LYS A 304 -1.84 -22.73 11.44
CA LYS A 304 -1.00 -21.67 12.01
C LYS A 304 -1.39 -20.27 11.53
N ALA A 305 -1.80 -20.14 10.27
CA ALA A 305 -2.30 -18.88 9.75
C ALA A 305 -3.62 -18.48 10.43
N ASP A 306 -4.51 -19.44 10.65
CA ASP A 306 -5.76 -19.24 11.37
C ASP A 306 -5.52 -18.83 12.83
N GLU A 307 -4.52 -19.41 13.51
CA GLU A 307 -4.06 -18.96 14.85
C GLU A 307 -3.64 -17.48 14.85
N PHE A 308 -3.05 -17.00 13.75
CA PHE A 308 -2.68 -15.59 13.57
C PHE A 308 -3.84 -14.71 13.05
N GLY A 309 -5.04 -15.29 12.90
CA GLY A 309 -6.24 -14.60 12.44
C GLY A 309 -6.17 -14.22 10.96
N ILE A 310 -5.47 -15.02 10.16
CA ILE A 310 -5.32 -14.90 8.71
C ILE A 310 -6.24 -15.93 8.06
N ILE A 311 -7.35 -15.47 7.48
CA ILE A 311 -8.31 -16.37 6.85
C ILE A 311 -7.81 -16.74 5.46
N ILE A 312 -7.55 -18.02 5.25
CA ILE A 312 -7.19 -18.61 3.96
C ILE A 312 -8.37 -19.46 3.49
N ASP A 313 -8.79 -19.28 2.24
CA ASP A 313 -9.84 -20.11 1.66
C ASP A 313 -9.44 -21.61 1.65
N PRO A 314 -10.22 -22.51 2.29
CA PRO A 314 -9.90 -23.93 2.34
C PRO A 314 -10.04 -24.65 0.99
N GLN A 315 -10.63 -24.02 -0.04
CA GLN A 315 -10.77 -24.59 -1.39
C GLN A 315 -9.63 -24.20 -2.35
N LEU A 316 -8.57 -23.57 -1.85
CA LEU A 316 -7.50 -23.03 -2.69
C LEU A 316 -6.73 -24.11 -3.46
N LYS A 317 -6.56 -23.88 -4.76
CA LYS A 317 -5.72 -24.72 -5.62
C LYS A 317 -4.30 -24.18 -5.77
N ILE A 318 -4.15 -22.85 -5.80
CA ILE A 318 -2.91 -22.06 -5.92
C ILE A 318 -3.35 -20.58 -5.83
N ILE A 319 -2.55 -19.72 -5.20
CA ILE A 319 -2.92 -18.32 -4.97
C ILE A 319 -1.94 -17.39 -5.69
N ILE A 320 -2.44 -16.41 -6.44
CA ILE A 320 -1.59 -15.35 -6.99
C ILE A 320 -1.20 -14.46 -5.82
N PRO A 321 0.09 -14.34 -5.45
CA PRO A 321 0.47 -13.39 -4.43
C PRO A 321 0.07 -12.00 -4.93
N ALA A 322 -0.81 -11.28 -4.24
CA ALA A 322 -1.07 -9.89 -4.63
C ALA A 322 0.21 -9.05 -4.48
N ASN A 323 0.34 -7.94 -5.21
CA ASN A 323 1.36 -6.95 -4.87
C ASN A 323 1.04 -6.42 -3.47
N PHE A 324 2.07 -6.29 -2.63
CA PHE A 324 1.89 -5.78 -1.26
C PHE A 324 1.26 -4.37 -1.25
N LEU A 325 1.54 -3.56 -2.29
CA LEU A 325 0.94 -2.24 -2.53
C LEU A 325 -0.56 -2.28 -2.85
N VAL A 326 -1.10 -3.43 -3.26
CA VAL A 326 -2.52 -3.63 -3.60
C VAL A 326 -3.31 -4.21 -2.41
N ALA A 327 -2.64 -4.94 -1.51
CA ALA A 327 -3.21 -5.50 -0.27
C ALA A 327 -3.41 -4.44 0.83
N MET A 328 -3.71 -3.20 0.44
CA MET A 328 -3.63 -2.04 1.31
C MET A 328 -4.78 -1.90 2.31
N ASP A 329 -5.83 -2.71 2.28
CA ASP A 329 -6.88 -2.84 3.32
C ASP A 329 -7.91 -3.93 2.93
N ALA A 330 -7.45 -5.16 2.67
CA ALA A 330 -8.36 -6.31 2.64
C ALA A 330 -8.40 -6.97 4.02
#